data_AF-A0A7K4C7B8-F1
#
_entry.id   AF-A0A7K4C7B8-F1
#
_cell.length_a   1.000
_cell.length_b   1.000
_cell.length_c   1.000
_cell.angle_alpha   90.00
_cell.angle_beta   90.00
_cell.angle_gamma   90.00
#
_symmetry.space_group_name_H-M   'P 1'
#
loop_
_entity.id
_entity.type
_entity.pdbx_description
1 polymer ?
#
loop_
_entity_poly.entity_id
_entity_poly.type
_entity_poly.pdbx_seq_one_letter_code
_entity_poly.pdbx_strand_id
1 'polypeptide(L)' 'KIFGEDKDVCLIWHFLAYDNEIIIRKNKEELEKIKDELIKLIKEIENTTNFPPNPSKLCNWCEYKDICPYSKLVY' A
#
# COMPACT_ATOMS: atom_id res chain seq x y z
N LYS A 1 20.30 7.62 -16.07
CA LYS A 1 19.53 6.48 -16.61
C LYS A 1 19.05 5.65 -15.42
N ILE A 2 17.73 5.58 -15.22
CA ILE A 2 17.15 4.75 -14.15
C ILE A 2 17.20 3.30 -14.66
N PHE A 3 17.65 2.37 -13.81
CA PHE A 3 17.74 0.97 -14.19
C PHE A 3 16.34 0.41 -14.46
N GLY A 4 16.12 -0.17 -15.65
CA GLY A 4 14.87 -0.85 -16.00
C GLY A 4 13.79 0.00 -16.67
N GLU A 5 14.05 1.28 -16.94
CA GLU A 5 13.09 2.20 -17.60
C GLU A 5 12.62 1.72 -18.99
N ASP A 6 13.49 1.02 -19.72
CA ASP A 6 13.21 0.48 -21.05
C ASP A 6 12.61 -0.94 -21.01
N LYS A 7 12.40 -1.52 -19.83
CA LYS A 7 11.93 -2.91 -19.68
C LYS A 7 10.46 -2.95 -19.28
N ASP A 8 9.73 -3.90 -19.84
CA ASP A 8 8.41 -4.25 -19.34
C ASP A 8 8.52 -4.86 -17.94
N VAL A 9 7.75 -4.31 -17.00
CA VAL A 9 7.71 -4.77 -15.60
C VAL A 9 6.37 -5.46 -15.35
N CYS A 10 6.40 -6.60 -14.68
CA CYS A 10 5.21 -7.31 -14.23
C CYS A 10 5.31 -7.68 -12.74
N LEU A 11 4.18 -7.62 -12.05
CA LEU A 11 4.05 -8.07 -10.66
C LEU A 11 3.27 -9.39 -10.67
N ILE A 12 3.90 -10.45 -10.18
CA ILE A 12 3.30 -11.78 -10.10
C ILE A 12 3.12 -12.15 -8.63
N TRP A 13 1.87 -12.43 -8.25
CA TRP A 13 1.52 -12.96 -6.94
C TRP A 13 1.32 -14.47 -7.03
N HIS A 14 2.20 -15.25 -6.39
CA HIS A 14 2.08 -16.71 -6.32
C HIS A 14 1.37 -17.12 -5.02
N PHE A 15 0.18 -17.69 -5.14
CA PHE A 15 -0.62 -18.24 -4.04
C PHE A 15 -0.38 -19.74 -3.93
N LEU A 16 0.73 -20.11 -3.27
CA LEU A 16 1.27 -21.48 -3.22
C LEU A 16 0.27 -22.54 -2.73
N ALA A 17 -0.58 -22.20 -1.75
CA ALA A 17 -1.56 -23.14 -1.19
C ALA A 17 -2.61 -23.63 -2.22
N TYR A 18 -2.81 -22.86 -3.28
CA TYR A 18 -3.81 -23.13 -4.31
C TYR A 18 -3.20 -23.28 -5.71
N ASP A 19 -1.86 -23.30 -5.81
CA ASP A 19 -1.10 -23.32 -7.07
C ASP A 19 -1.61 -22.26 -8.08
N ASN A 20 -1.93 -21.07 -7.58
CA ASN A 20 -2.55 -20.00 -8.37
C ASN A 20 -1.62 -18.81 -8.52
N GLU A 21 -1.68 -18.15 -9.67
CA GLU A 21 -0.91 -16.94 -9.96
C GLU A 21 -1.83 -15.79 -10.36
N ILE A 22 -1.60 -14.62 -9.78
CA ILE A 22 -2.21 -13.36 -10.24
C ILE A 22 -1.12 -12.51 -10.86
N ILE A 23 -1.22 -12.27 -12.16
CA ILE A 23 -0.25 -11.49 -12.92
C ILE A 23 -0.83 -10.10 -13.21
N ILE A 24 -0.16 -9.07 -12.72
CA ILE A 24 -0.50 -7.67 -12.93
C ILE A 24 0.54 -7.07 -13.88
N ARG A 25 0.07 -6.57 -15.02
CA ARG A 25 0.87 -5.82 -16.00
C ARG A 25 0.35 -4.39 -16.05
N LYS A 26 1.28 -3.45 -16.17
CA LYS A 26 0.98 -2.02 -16.31
C LYS A 26 1.70 -1.48 -17.53
N ASN A 27 1.00 -0.63 -18.27
CA ASN A 27 1.64 0.09 -19.38
C ASN A 27 2.46 1.27 -18.85
N LYS A 28 3.23 1.91 -19.73
CA LYS A 28 4.14 3.02 -19.35
C LYS A 28 3.42 4.20 -18.71
N GLU A 29 2.24 4.56 -19.21
CA GLU A 29 1.45 5.69 -18.68
C GLU A 29 0.94 5.38 -17.27
N GLU A 30 0.44 4.15 -17.04
CA GLU A 30 0.03 3.71 -15.71
C GLU A 30 1.20 3.68 -14.72
N LEU A 31 2.40 3.29 -15.16
CA LEU A 31 3.60 3.27 -14.33
C LEU A 31 4.05 4.67 -13.93
N GLU A 32 4.06 5.63 -14.86
CA GLU A 32 4.38 7.03 -14.54
C GLU A 32 3.35 7.62 -13.58
N LYS A 33 2.06 7.33 -13.78
CA LYS A 33 1.01 7.77 -12.85
C LYS A 33 1.23 7.22 -11.44
N ILE A 34 1.52 5.93 -11.29
CA ILE A 34 1.81 5.30 -10.00
C ILE A 34 3.02 5.97 -9.35
N LYS A 35 4.08 6.23 -10.11
CA LYS A 35 5.28 6.90 -9.61
C LYS A 35 4.98 8.31 -9.10
N ASP A 36 4.18 9.09 -9.83
CA ASP A 36 3.79 10.43 -9.41
C ASP A 36 2.92 10.40 -8.13
N GLU A 37 1.97 9.46 -8.05
CA GLU A 37 1.15 9.24 -6.86
C GLU A 37 2.00 8.84 -5.64
N LEU A 38 3.00 7.96 -5.83
CA LEU A 38 3.94 7.56 -4.79
C LEU A 38 4.81 8.72 -4.32
N ILE A 39 5.37 9.52 -5.23
CA ILE A 39 6.17 10.71 -4.88
C ILE A 39 5.32 11.70 -4.08
N LYS A 40 4.06 11.90 -4.47
CA LYS A 40 3.12 12.75 -3.73
C LYS A 40 2.86 12.20 -2.33
N LEU A 41 2.59 10.90 -2.21
CA LEU A 41 2.35 10.24 -0.92
C LEU A 41 3.58 10.32 0.00
N ILE A 42 4.79 10.11 -0.53
CA ILE A 42 6.04 10.25 0.24
C ILE A 42 6.14 11.65 0.82
N LYS A 43 5.95 12.68 -0.01
CA LYS A 43 5.98 14.08 0.45
C LYS A 43 4.90 14.36 1.50
N GLU A 44 3.71 13.80 1.35
CA GLU A 44 2.64 13.94 2.34
C GLU A 44 3.06 13.33 3.68
N ILE A 45 3.59 12.11 3.68
CA ILE A 45 4.07 11.41 4.88
C ILE A 45 5.22 12.19 5.54
N GLU A 46 6.21 12.65 4.76
CA GLU A 46 7.37 13.40 5.28
C GLU A 46 6.98 14.74 5.91
N ASN A 47 5.94 15.41 5.40
CA ASN A 47 5.44 16.67 5.94
C ASN A 47 4.40 16.48 7.06
N THR A 48 3.92 15.25 7.28
CA THR A 48 2.89 14.97 8.28
C THR A 48 3.53 14.82 9.65
N THR A 49 3.13 15.69 10.59
CA THR A 49 3.61 15.66 11.98
C THR A 49 2.69 14.88 12.92
N ASN A 50 1.49 14.51 12.47
CA ASN A 50 0.50 13.80 13.25
C ASN A 50 -0.19 12.71 12.41
N PHE A 51 -0.17 11.48 12.91
CA PHE A 51 -0.79 10.32 12.26
C PHE A 51 -1.96 9.82 13.11
N PRO A 52 -3.15 10.45 13.02
CA PRO A 52 -4.29 10.02 13.79
C PRO A 52 -4.74 8.62 13.35
N PRO A 53 -5.19 7.77 14.28
CA PRO A 53 -5.76 6.47 13.90
C PRO A 53 -6.96 6.66 12.96
N ASN A 54 -7.08 5.77 11.96
CA ASN A 54 -8.21 5.75 11.04
C ASN A 54 -9.08 4.50 11.31
N PRO A 55 -10.15 4.62 12.13
CA PRO A 55 -10.96 3.48 12.53
C PRO A 55 -11.66 2.83 11.34
N SER A 56 -11.62 1.50 11.26
CA SER A 56 -12.25 0.71 10.20
C SER A 56 -12.58 -0.71 10.67
N LYS A 57 -13.20 -1.53 9.81
CA LYS A 57 -13.44 -2.96 10.10
C LYS A 57 -12.15 -3.74 10.41
N LEU A 58 -10.99 -3.25 9.97
CA LEU A 58 -9.70 -3.87 10.25
C LEU A 58 -9.23 -3.63 11.69
N CYS A 59 -9.84 -2.71 12.45
CA CYS A 59 -9.51 -2.52 13.86
C CYS A 59 -9.66 -3.80 14.69
N ASN A 60 -10.55 -4.72 14.29
CA ASN A 60 -10.70 -6.03 14.93
C ASN A 60 -9.45 -6.91 14.86
N TRP A 61 -8.55 -6.63 13.92
CA TRP A 61 -7.30 -7.35 13.70
C TRP A 61 -6.06 -6.48 14.01
N CYS A 62 -6.25 -5.27 14.54
CA CYS A 62 -5.15 -4.37 14.87
C CYS A 62 -4.43 -4.83 16.15
N GLU A 63 -3.09 -4.87 16.11
CA GLU A 63 -2.24 -5.25 17.24
C GLU A 63 -2.07 -4.12 18.26
N TYR A 64 -2.32 -2.86 17.87
CA TYR A 64 -2.13 -1.67 18.70
C TYR A 64 -3.37 -1.29 19.53
N LYS A 65 -4.28 -2.23 19.78
CA LYS A 65 -5.55 -1.96 20.48
C LYS A 65 -5.34 -1.36 21.87
N ASP A 66 -4.33 -1.80 22.60
CA ASP A 66 -4.12 -1.40 24.00
C ASP A 66 -3.79 0.09 24.15
N ILE A 67 -3.19 0.70 23.13
CA ILE A 67 -2.83 2.12 23.11
C ILE A 67 -3.73 2.96 22.19
N CYS A 68 -4.60 2.32 21.42
CA CYS A 68 -5.45 3.00 20.46
C CYS A 68 -6.65 3.66 21.16
N PRO A 69 -6.89 4.98 20.99
CA PRO A 69 -8.02 5.66 21.61
C PRO A 69 -9.39 5.17 21.10
N TYR A 70 -9.43 4.53 19.92
CA TYR A 70 -10.65 4.03 19.30
C TYR A 70 -10.94 2.55 19.60
N SER A 71 -10.04 1.81 20.25
CA SER A 71 -10.23 0.37 20.48
C SER A 71 -11.39 0.06 21.44
N LYS A 72 -11.68 0.96 22.39
CA LYS A 72 -12.75 0.80 23.38
C LYS A 72 -14.16 1.12 22.85
N LEU A 73 -14.26 1.69 21.65
CA LEU A 73 -15.51 2.17 21.05
C LEU A 73 -16.13 1.18 20.05
N VAL A 74 -15.57 -0.03 19.90
CA VAL A 74 -15.98 -1.02 18.89
C VAL A 74 -16.75 -2.21 19.50
N TYR A 75 -17.35 -2.05 20.69
CA TYR A 75 -18.26 -3.04 21.27
C TYR A 75 -19.71 -2.72 20.91
#